data_AF-A0A925L969-F1
#
_entry.id   AF-A0A925L969-F1
#
_cell.length_a   1.000
_cell.length_b   1.000
_cell.length_c   1.000
_cell.angle_alpha   90.00
_cell.angle_beta   90.00
_cell.angle_gamma   90.00
#
_symmetry.space_group_name_H-M   'P 1'
#
loop_
_entity.id
_entity.type
_entity.pdbx_description
1 polymer ?
#
loop_
_entity_poly.entity_id
_entity_poly.type
_entity_poly.pdbx_seq_one_letter_code
_entity_poly.pdbx_strand_id
1 'polypeptide(L)'
;MQANVPVLLACVFLMGLHSTLFGPVKFAYLPQHLNERELTGGNGMVEMGTFVAILLGNVAGGLLIAIPHTGAIYISWACVGVALLGRLLAQGVPPTPSTDPGLQINWNPFTETVRNLKLANENLAVFRSLLGISWMWFFGAVFLSQFPSFAKEVLHGDEHVASLLLVVFSIGIGIGSLMCEMLSKRHVEIGLVPLGAIGMSIFAIDLYFASRGLPASAPLTVSQFIAQPAHWRVMADLMLLSLFAGIYSVPMYALIQLRSQPSHRARIIAANNILNALFMIVSSVGVGVLLSLNVTIPQVFLITGVLNAIVAFYIFMLMPEYLLRFIAFIATRLVYRFKVRADDNIPTKGAAILVCNHVSFVDAVLLMAASPRPIAFMMDHRIFQVPVLGWLFKLAKAIPIAPQREDPKVYEQAFARARKVLDDGDLVCIFPEGAITKDGELGEFKGGMMKLLETHPVPVVPMALQNLWGSFFSRAEGNAMSKPFRRGLFSPVGLVAGEPVAAADVTPQGLRTRVAELLAT
;
A
#
# COMPACT_ATOMS: atom_id res chain seq x y z
N MET A 1 28.73 -27.85 27.49
CA MET A 1 27.29 -28.05 27.22
C MET A 1 27.17 -28.79 25.89
N GLN A 2 26.75 -30.06 25.86
CA GLN A 2 26.41 -30.70 24.60
C GLN A 2 25.11 -30.06 24.11
N ALA A 3 25.13 -29.42 22.94
CA ALA A 3 23.92 -28.85 22.34
C ALA A 3 22.95 -29.98 22.02
N ASN A 4 21.82 -30.04 22.75
CA ASN A 4 20.75 -30.99 22.46
C ASN A 4 19.96 -30.46 21.27
N VAL A 5 20.42 -30.78 20.06
CA VAL A 5 19.81 -30.38 18.79
C VAL A 5 18.31 -30.71 18.75
N PRO A 6 17.84 -31.90 19.18
CA PRO A 6 16.41 -32.17 19.30
C PRO A 6 15.62 -31.16 20.14
N VAL A 7 16.16 -30.73 21.28
CA VAL A 7 15.50 -29.73 22.15
C VAL A 7 15.44 -28.36 21.45
N LEU A 8 16.52 -27.94 20.78
CA LEU A 8 16.52 -26.69 20.02
C LEU A 8 15.50 -26.71 18.87
N LEU A 9 15.43 -27.81 18.14
CA LEU A 9 14.44 -28.00 17.07
C LEU A 9 13.00 -28.03 17.62
N ALA A 10 12.78 -28.66 18.77
CA ALA A 10 11.49 -28.64 19.45
C ALA A 10 11.08 -27.22 19.88
N CYS A 11 12.02 -26.42 20.42
CA CYS A 11 11.76 -25.02 20.75
C CYS A 11 11.38 -24.20 19.51
N VAL A 12 12.11 -24.36 18.40
CA VAL A 12 11.79 -23.69 17.12
C VAL A 12 10.40 -24.09 16.62
N PHE A 13 10.06 -25.38 16.70
CA PHE A 13 8.74 -25.88 16.32
C PHE A 13 7.62 -25.27 17.17
N LEU A 14 7.78 -25.25 18.50
CA LEU A 14 6.79 -24.67 19.41
C LEU A 14 6.60 -23.16 19.18
N MET A 15 7.69 -22.43 18.90
CA MET A 15 7.62 -21.01 18.55
C MET A 15 6.90 -20.79 17.21
N GLY A 16 7.09 -21.68 16.24
CA GLY A 16 6.36 -21.68 14.97
C GLY A 16 4.86 -21.95 15.15
N LEU A 17 4.51 -22.94 15.99
CA LEU A 17 3.12 -23.26 16.33
C LEU A 17 2.43 -22.06 17.01
N HIS A 18 3.10 -21.43 17.97
CA HIS A 18 2.62 -20.21 18.62
C HIS A 18 2.38 -19.07 17.62
N SER A 19 3.33 -18.84 16.71
CA SER A 19 3.24 -17.80 15.67
C SER A 19 2.10 -18.05 14.69
N THR A 20 1.81 -19.31 14.40
CA THR A 20 0.71 -19.74 13.51
C THR A 20 -0.65 -19.37 14.09
N LEU A 21 -0.82 -19.43 15.42
CA LEU A 21 -2.05 -19.05 16.10
C LEU A 21 -2.13 -17.52 16.29
N PHE A 22 -1.05 -16.90 16.75
CA PHE A 22 -1.04 -15.49 17.13
C PHE A 22 -1.12 -14.54 15.91
N GLY A 23 -0.43 -14.87 14.82
CA GLY A 23 -0.31 -14.00 13.64
C GLY A 23 -1.65 -13.60 13.03
N PRO A 24 -2.50 -14.56 12.64
CA PRO A 24 -3.82 -14.27 12.06
C PRO A 24 -4.74 -13.50 13.00
N VAL A 25 -4.74 -13.85 14.30
CA VAL A 25 -5.57 -13.20 15.32
C VAL A 25 -5.18 -11.72 15.47
N LYS A 26 -3.87 -11.43 15.54
CA LYS A 26 -3.34 -10.05 15.67
C LYS A 26 -3.87 -9.12 14.59
N PHE A 27 -3.82 -9.54 13.33
CA PHE A 27 -4.24 -8.70 12.21
C PHE A 27 -5.76 -8.73 11.96
N ALA A 28 -6.45 -9.80 12.36
CA ALA A 28 -7.91 -9.86 12.30
C ALA A 28 -8.59 -9.03 13.40
N TYR A 29 -7.88 -8.78 14.51
CA TYR A 29 -8.31 -7.93 15.63
C TYR A 29 -8.43 -6.45 15.22
N LEU A 30 -7.46 -5.92 14.45
CA LEU A 30 -7.40 -4.50 14.12
C LEU A 30 -8.73 -3.93 13.57
N PRO A 31 -9.38 -4.53 12.56
CA PRO A 31 -10.60 -3.95 11.99
C PRO A 31 -11.86 -4.28 12.77
N GLN A 32 -11.76 -4.95 13.93
CA GLN A 32 -12.87 -5.05 14.88
C GLN A 32 -12.90 -3.87 15.86
N HIS A 33 -11.76 -3.21 16.07
CA HIS A 33 -11.60 -2.12 17.05
C HIS A 33 -11.18 -0.79 16.42
N LEU A 34 -10.74 -0.79 15.16
CA LEU A 34 -10.35 0.40 14.43
C LEU A 34 -11.32 0.68 13.29
N ASN A 35 -11.61 1.96 13.09
CA ASN A 35 -12.35 2.40 11.92
C ASN A 35 -11.49 2.30 10.66
N GLU A 36 -12.12 2.32 9.48
CA GLU A 36 -11.42 2.17 8.19
C GLU A 36 -10.30 3.21 7.98
N ARG A 37 -10.46 4.40 8.56
CA ARG A 37 -9.45 5.47 8.52
C ARG A 37 -8.25 5.24 9.45
N GLU A 38 -8.44 4.44 10.48
CA GLU A 38 -7.41 4.15 11.49
C GLU A 38 -6.62 2.89 11.14
N LEU A 39 -7.09 2.08 10.18
CA LEU A 39 -6.46 0.80 9.83
C LEU A 39 -5.03 0.95 9.33
N THR A 40 -4.73 1.93 8.48
CA THR A 40 -3.37 2.12 7.97
C THR A 40 -2.41 2.46 9.12
N GLY A 41 -2.81 3.35 10.03
CA GLY A 41 -2.01 3.71 11.20
C GLY A 41 -1.87 2.55 12.19
N GLY A 42 -2.96 1.82 12.45
CA GLY A 42 -2.95 0.62 13.29
C GLY A 42 -1.99 -0.46 12.76
N ASN A 43 -2.00 -0.73 11.45
CA ASN A 43 -1.03 -1.63 10.83
C ASN A 43 0.40 -1.08 10.93
N GLY A 44 0.61 0.21 10.65
CA GLY A 44 1.91 0.87 10.79
C GLY A 44 2.50 0.74 12.20
N MET A 45 1.69 0.96 13.23
CA MET A 45 2.08 0.81 14.64
C MET A 45 2.40 -0.65 15.00
N VAL A 46 1.61 -1.61 14.53
CA VAL A 46 1.87 -3.04 14.76
C VAL A 46 3.15 -3.49 14.06
N GLU A 47 3.39 -3.07 12.83
CA GLU A 47 4.62 -3.38 12.10
C GLU A 47 5.84 -2.75 12.76
N MET A 48 5.80 -1.43 13.02
CA MET A 48 6.86 -0.72 13.75
C MET A 48 7.15 -1.37 15.10
N GLY A 49 6.13 -1.65 15.91
CA GLY A 49 6.30 -2.29 17.21
C GLY A 49 6.92 -3.69 17.12
N THR A 50 6.58 -4.46 16.07
CA THR A 50 7.19 -5.77 15.80
C THR A 50 8.68 -5.62 15.50
N PHE A 51 9.07 -4.68 14.63
CA PHE A 51 10.49 -4.46 14.29
C PHE A 51 11.30 -3.87 15.44
N VAL A 52 10.72 -2.97 16.24
CA VAL A 52 11.36 -2.46 17.46
C VAL A 52 11.56 -3.60 18.46
N ALA A 53 10.59 -4.50 18.63
CA ALA A 53 10.75 -5.66 19.50
C ALA A 53 11.83 -6.64 19.00
N ILE A 54 11.89 -6.90 17.69
CA ILE A 54 12.95 -7.71 17.07
C ILE A 54 14.31 -7.07 17.32
N LEU A 55 14.43 -5.75 17.13
CA LEU A 55 15.64 -4.98 17.36
C LEU A 55 16.12 -5.10 18.82
N LEU A 56 15.25 -4.75 19.77
CA LEU A 56 15.58 -4.82 21.20
C LEU A 56 15.90 -6.25 21.62
N GLY A 57 15.18 -7.24 21.09
CA GLY A 57 15.44 -8.66 21.32
C GLY A 57 16.81 -9.10 20.81
N ASN A 58 17.20 -8.70 19.59
CA ASN A 58 18.51 -9.02 19.03
C ASN A 58 19.65 -8.36 19.82
N VAL A 59 19.50 -7.08 20.19
CA VAL A 59 20.51 -6.35 20.97
C VAL A 59 20.64 -6.95 22.37
N ALA A 60 19.53 -7.14 23.08
CA ALA A 60 19.55 -7.73 24.42
C ALA A 60 20.09 -9.17 24.38
N GLY A 61 19.66 -9.99 23.40
CA GLY A 61 20.15 -11.35 23.22
C GLY A 61 21.66 -11.41 22.97
N GLY A 62 22.17 -10.56 22.07
CA GLY A 62 23.61 -10.46 21.77
C GLY A 62 24.45 -10.00 22.96
N LEU A 63 23.97 -9.03 23.74
CA LEU A 63 24.66 -8.56 24.95
C LEU A 63 24.64 -9.61 26.06
N LEU A 64 23.51 -10.27 26.28
CA LEU A 64 23.36 -11.29 27.32
C LEU A 64 24.18 -12.54 27.02
N ILE A 65 24.22 -13.01 25.77
CA ILE A 65 25.00 -14.22 25.41
C ILE A 65 26.51 -13.99 25.55
N ALA A 66 26.96 -12.74 25.36
CA ALA A 66 28.37 -12.37 25.48
C ALA A 66 28.91 -12.43 26.92
N ILE A 67 28.04 -12.58 27.93
CA ILE A 67 28.45 -12.68 29.34
C ILE A 67 29.13 -14.04 29.58
N PRO A 68 30.42 -14.08 29.98
CA PRO A 68 31.15 -15.32 30.16
C PRO A 68 30.49 -16.26 31.17
N HIS A 69 30.40 -17.54 30.84
CA HIS A 69 29.90 -18.65 31.66
C HIS A 69 28.41 -18.61 32.06
N THR A 70 27.78 -17.44 32.20
CA THR A 70 26.41 -17.28 32.70
C THR A 70 25.42 -16.71 31.68
N GLY A 71 25.88 -16.25 30.51
CA GLY A 71 25.02 -15.61 29.50
C GLY A 71 23.81 -16.42 29.07
N ALA A 72 23.97 -17.72 28.84
CA ALA A 72 22.86 -18.61 28.45
C ALA A 72 21.76 -18.71 29.52
N ILE A 73 22.13 -18.66 30.80
CA ILE A 73 21.18 -18.68 31.92
C ILE A 73 20.39 -17.37 31.95
N TYR A 74 21.06 -16.23 31.77
CA TYR A 74 20.40 -14.93 31.75
C TYR A 74 19.44 -14.76 30.58
N ILE A 75 19.80 -15.23 29.38
CA ILE A 75 18.89 -15.24 28.23
C ILE A 75 17.66 -16.07 28.52
N SER A 76 17.84 -17.27 29.09
CA SER A 76 16.72 -18.17 29.42
C SER A 76 15.73 -17.49 30.36
N TRP A 77 16.22 -16.86 31.43
CA TRP A 77 15.38 -16.11 32.36
C TRP A 77 14.75 -14.86 31.72
N ALA A 78 15.49 -14.13 30.88
CA ALA A 78 14.96 -12.98 30.16
C ALA A 78 13.82 -13.38 29.22
N CYS A 79 13.97 -14.47 28.44
CA CYS A 79 12.92 -14.99 27.57
C CYS A 79 11.65 -15.35 28.36
N VAL A 80 11.78 -16.04 29.49
CA VAL A 80 10.65 -16.38 30.36
C VAL A 80 10.00 -15.11 30.94
N GLY A 81 10.81 -14.16 31.43
CA GLY A 81 10.32 -12.89 31.96
C GLY A 81 9.54 -12.07 30.95
N VAL A 82 10.04 -11.96 29.72
CA VAL A 82 9.35 -11.27 28.61
C VAL A 82 8.06 -11.99 28.23
N ALA A 83 8.06 -13.34 28.20
CA ALA A 83 6.84 -14.11 27.92
C ALA A 83 5.76 -13.90 29.00
N LEU A 84 6.14 -13.89 30.28
CA LEU A 84 5.21 -13.62 31.39
C LEU A 84 4.69 -12.18 31.35
N LEU A 85 5.54 -11.20 31.12
CA LEU A 85 5.14 -9.80 30.92
C LEU A 85 4.16 -9.66 29.75
N GLY A 86 4.46 -10.29 28.61
CA GLY A 86 3.56 -10.32 27.46
C GLY A 86 2.19 -10.92 27.79
N ARG A 87 2.17 -12.02 28.55
CA ARG A 87 0.93 -12.68 29.01
C ARG A 87 0.11 -11.82 29.98
N LEU A 88 0.78 -11.05 30.85
CA LEU A 88 0.15 -10.11 31.78
C LEU A 88 -0.44 -8.92 31.02
N LEU A 89 0.34 -8.29 30.14
CA LEU A 89 -0.11 -7.16 29.32
C LEU A 89 -1.25 -7.55 28.37
N ALA A 90 -1.26 -8.79 27.87
CA ALA A 90 -2.34 -9.30 27.04
C ALA A 90 -3.71 -9.35 27.76
N GLN A 91 -3.74 -9.34 29.10
CA GLN A 91 -5.00 -9.26 29.86
C GLN A 91 -5.70 -7.90 29.73
N GLY A 92 -4.95 -6.86 29.33
CA GLY A 92 -5.51 -5.54 29.04
C GLY A 92 -6.18 -5.44 27.66
N VAL A 93 -6.11 -6.47 26.83
CA VAL A 93 -6.76 -6.48 25.51
C VAL A 93 -8.28 -6.60 25.70
N PRO A 94 -9.09 -5.67 25.17
CA PRO A 94 -10.54 -5.72 25.24
C PRO A 94 -11.15 -7.05 24.75
N PRO A 95 -12.21 -7.56 25.41
CA PRO A 95 -12.93 -8.74 24.96
C PRO A 95 -13.37 -8.60 23.51
N THR A 96 -13.00 -9.58 22.68
CA THR A 96 -13.27 -9.58 21.24
C THR A 96 -14.01 -10.87 20.89
N PRO A 97 -15.34 -10.82 20.65
CA PRO A 97 -16.13 -12.01 20.38
C PRO A 97 -15.74 -12.67 19.04
N SER A 98 -15.98 -13.97 18.92
CA SER A 98 -15.73 -14.68 17.66
C SER A 98 -16.66 -14.14 16.56
N THR A 99 -16.08 -13.85 15.38
CA THR A 99 -16.85 -13.42 14.20
C THR A 99 -17.58 -14.58 13.51
N ASP A 100 -17.26 -15.83 13.86
CA ASP A 100 -17.93 -17.04 13.37
C ASP A 100 -17.91 -18.14 14.46
N PRO A 101 -18.87 -18.13 15.41
CA PRO A 101 -18.94 -19.12 16.49
C PRO A 101 -19.29 -20.53 16.01
N GLY A 102 -19.90 -20.67 14.82
CA GLY A 102 -20.36 -21.94 14.26
C GLY A 102 -19.30 -22.66 13.42
N LEU A 103 -18.10 -22.08 13.28
CA LEU A 103 -17.04 -22.63 12.44
C LEU A 103 -16.60 -24.02 12.95
N GLN A 104 -16.78 -25.03 12.11
CA GLN A 104 -16.24 -26.37 12.38
C GLN A 104 -14.76 -26.44 11.98
N ILE A 105 -13.92 -26.85 12.93
CA ILE A 105 -12.49 -26.99 12.70
C ILE A 105 -12.23 -28.23 11.85
N ASN A 106 -11.59 -28.03 10.70
CA ASN A 106 -11.06 -29.10 9.90
C ASN A 106 -9.65 -29.47 10.38
N TRP A 107 -9.48 -30.70 10.86
CA TRP A 107 -8.22 -31.20 11.39
C TRP A 107 -7.19 -31.56 10.31
N ASN A 108 -7.58 -31.59 9.03
CA ASN A 108 -6.67 -31.89 7.93
C ASN A 108 -6.02 -30.60 7.39
N PRO A 109 -4.73 -30.36 7.69
CA PRO A 109 -4.06 -29.09 7.37
C PRO A 109 -3.91 -28.84 5.88
N PHE A 110 -3.78 -29.89 5.06
CA PHE A 110 -3.64 -29.76 3.61
C PHE A 110 -4.95 -29.31 2.98
N THR A 111 -6.05 -29.98 3.32
CA THR A 111 -7.37 -29.62 2.78
C THR A 111 -7.79 -28.22 3.23
N GLU A 112 -7.49 -27.85 4.48
CA GLU A 112 -7.84 -26.53 5.00
C GLU A 112 -6.97 -25.43 4.39
N THR A 113 -5.69 -25.71 4.11
CA THR A 113 -4.81 -24.79 3.35
C THR A 113 -5.37 -24.50 1.96
N VAL A 114 -5.76 -25.54 1.22
CA VAL A 114 -6.35 -25.38 -0.12
C VAL A 114 -7.67 -24.61 -0.03
N ARG A 115 -8.51 -24.89 0.96
CA ARG A 115 -9.76 -24.17 1.19
C ARG A 115 -9.54 -22.69 1.46
N ASN A 116 -8.58 -22.36 2.32
CA ASN A 116 -8.25 -20.97 2.66
C ASN A 116 -7.66 -20.20 1.47
N LEU A 117 -6.82 -20.85 0.66
CA LEU A 117 -6.30 -20.27 -0.59
C LEU A 117 -7.42 -20.05 -1.61
N LYS A 118 -8.36 -21.00 -1.73
CA LYS A 118 -9.52 -20.86 -2.61
C LYS A 118 -10.40 -19.68 -2.20
N LEU A 119 -10.67 -19.53 -0.91
CA LEU A 119 -11.40 -18.38 -0.34
C LEU A 119 -10.69 -17.05 -0.65
N ALA A 120 -9.36 -17.00 -0.51
CA ALA A 120 -8.61 -15.80 -0.85
C ALA A 120 -8.69 -15.46 -2.37
N ASN A 121 -8.76 -16.48 -3.24
CA ASN A 121 -8.87 -16.31 -4.68
C ASN A 121 -10.27 -15.91 -5.18
N GLU A 122 -11.31 -16.00 -4.34
CA GLU A 122 -12.65 -15.48 -4.68
C GLU A 122 -12.63 -13.96 -4.90
N ASN A 123 -11.74 -13.25 -4.18
CA ASN A 123 -11.51 -11.83 -4.38
C ASN A 123 -10.11 -11.61 -4.96
N LEU A 124 -10.05 -11.34 -6.27
CA LEU A 124 -8.80 -11.10 -7.00
C LEU A 124 -7.94 -9.98 -6.39
N ALA A 125 -8.55 -8.93 -5.83
CA ALA A 125 -7.80 -7.85 -5.19
C ALA A 125 -7.12 -8.33 -3.90
N VAL A 126 -7.81 -9.17 -3.11
CA VAL A 126 -7.23 -9.81 -1.92
C VAL A 126 -6.10 -10.74 -2.35
N PHE A 127 -6.34 -11.70 -3.24
CA PHE A 127 -5.33 -12.66 -3.67
C PHE A 127 -4.05 -12.01 -4.23
N ARG A 128 -4.20 -10.96 -5.06
CA ARG A 128 -3.04 -10.22 -5.59
C ARG A 128 -2.29 -9.46 -4.49
N SER A 129 -2.99 -8.99 -3.47
CA SER A 129 -2.36 -8.40 -2.28
C SER A 129 -1.55 -9.43 -1.50
N LEU A 130 -2.07 -10.67 -1.35
CA LEU A 130 -1.34 -11.77 -0.72
C LEU A 130 -0.03 -12.04 -1.47
N LEU A 131 -0.08 -12.17 -2.80
CA LEU A 131 1.11 -12.39 -3.62
C LEU A 131 2.12 -11.25 -3.49
N GLY A 132 1.67 -9.99 -3.43
CA GLY A 132 2.56 -8.85 -3.21
C GLY A 132 3.25 -8.88 -1.84
N ILE A 133 2.52 -9.20 -0.77
CA ILE A 133 3.11 -9.36 0.57
C ILE A 133 4.10 -10.53 0.58
N SER A 134 3.75 -11.67 -0.02
CA SER A 134 4.66 -12.81 -0.12
C SER A 134 5.93 -12.49 -0.92
N TRP A 135 5.81 -11.68 -1.97
CA TRP A 135 6.96 -11.15 -2.70
C TRP A 135 7.86 -10.27 -1.82
N MET A 136 7.29 -9.41 -0.97
CA MET A 136 8.08 -8.66 0.01
C MET A 136 8.82 -9.59 0.98
N TRP A 137 8.19 -10.69 1.43
CA TRP A 137 8.84 -11.65 2.33
C TRP A 137 9.94 -12.43 1.64
N PHE A 138 9.77 -12.80 0.36
CA PHE A 138 10.85 -13.32 -0.48
C PHE A 138 12.03 -12.34 -0.48
N PHE A 139 11.75 -11.08 -0.83
CA PHE A 139 12.77 -10.05 -0.92
C PHE A 139 13.50 -9.87 0.42
N GLY A 140 12.76 -9.64 1.51
CA GLY A 140 13.31 -9.47 2.85
C GLY A 140 14.12 -10.69 3.31
N ALA A 141 13.65 -11.91 3.07
CA ALA A 141 14.35 -13.13 3.46
C ALA A 141 15.71 -13.29 2.77
N VAL A 142 15.85 -12.84 1.51
CA VAL A 142 17.16 -12.77 0.85
C VAL A 142 18.11 -11.89 1.68
N PHE A 143 17.74 -10.64 1.97
CA PHE A 143 18.64 -9.72 2.69
C PHE A 143 18.94 -10.20 4.13
N LEU A 144 17.90 -10.54 4.89
CA LEU A 144 18.03 -10.98 6.28
C LEU A 144 18.90 -12.23 6.44
N SER A 145 18.76 -13.20 5.54
CA SER A 145 19.56 -14.44 5.60
C SER A 145 21.03 -14.20 5.24
N GLN A 146 21.33 -13.16 4.46
CA GLN A 146 22.68 -12.87 3.99
C GLN A 146 23.42 -11.84 4.82
N PHE A 147 22.78 -11.08 5.73
CA PHE A 147 23.46 -10.04 6.51
C PHE A 147 24.68 -10.51 7.31
N PRO A 148 24.66 -11.67 8.01
CA PRO A 148 25.84 -12.15 8.71
C PRO A 148 27.01 -12.41 7.76
N SER A 149 26.75 -13.09 6.64
CA SER A 149 27.77 -13.37 5.62
C SER A 149 28.21 -12.11 4.89
N PHE A 150 27.29 -11.19 4.59
CA PHE A 150 27.59 -9.90 3.96
C PHE A 150 28.50 -9.04 4.83
N ALA A 151 28.20 -8.94 6.13
CA ALA A 151 29.04 -8.21 7.07
C ALA A 151 30.45 -8.80 7.14
N LYS A 152 30.57 -10.12 7.25
CA LYS A 152 31.86 -10.81 7.41
C LYS A 152 32.69 -10.88 6.12
N GLU A 153 32.07 -11.31 5.02
CA GLU A 153 32.77 -11.66 3.78
C GLU A 153 32.94 -10.47 2.83
N VAL A 154 32.02 -9.50 2.86
CA VAL A 154 32.04 -8.35 1.92
C VAL A 154 32.47 -7.07 2.61
N LEU A 155 31.92 -6.79 3.80
CA LEU A 155 32.23 -5.57 4.54
C LEU A 155 33.41 -5.71 5.51
N HIS A 156 33.93 -6.93 5.65
CA HIS A 156 35.02 -7.27 6.57
C HIS A 156 34.76 -6.80 8.00
N GLY A 157 33.50 -6.85 8.46
CA GLY A 157 33.09 -6.53 9.83
C GLY A 157 32.99 -7.77 10.72
N ASP A 158 32.98 -7.55 12.03
CA ASP A 158 32.70 -8.58 13.03
C ASP A 158 31.18 -8.90 13.17
N GLU A 159 30.83 -9.78 14.10
CA GLU A 159 29.44 -10.16 14.38
C GLU A 159 28.58 -8.98 14.91
N HIS A 160 29.22 -7.99 15.52
CA HIS A 160 28.55 -6.78 15.97
C HIS A 160 28.21 -5.85 14.79
N VAL A 161 29.03 -5.82 13.74
CA VAL A 161 28.68 -5.14 12.48
C VAL A 161 27.47 -5.80 11.81
N ALA A 162 27.39 -7.14 11.78
CA ALA A 162 26.18 -7.82 11.28
C ALA A 162 24.92 -7.42 12.07
N SER A 163 25.06 -7.30 13.39
CA SER A 163 23.98 -6.84 14.28
C SER A 163 23.61 -5.38 13.98
N LEU A 164 24.58 -4.49 13.71
CA LEU A 164 24.34 -3.11 13.28
C LEU A 164 23.53 -3.06 11.97
N LEU A 165 23.85 -3.90 10.98
CA LEU A 165 23.07 -3.94 9.73
C LEU A 165 21.60 -4.32 9.98
N LEU A 166 21.36 -5.30 10.85
CA LEU A 166 20.01 -5.68 11.28
C LEU A 166 19.29 -4.52 12.00
N VAL A 167 20.01 -3.74 12.80
CA VAL A 167 19.48 -2.54 13.47
C VAL A 167 19.05 -1.50 12.45
N VAL A 168 19.95 -1.14 11.53
CA VAL A 168 19.70 -0.14 10.48
C VAL A 168 18.50 -0.57 9.63
N PHE A 169 18.44 -1.84 9.25
CA PHE A 169 17.32 -2.41 8.49
C PHE A 169 15.99 -2.36 9.25
N SER A 170 15.99 -2.71 10.55
CA SER A 170 14.78 -2.70 11.38
C SER A 170 14.25 -1.28 11.60
N ILE A 171 15.16 -0.31 11.83
CA ILE A 171 14.81 1.11 11.94
C ILE A 171 14.21 1.62 10.63
N GLY A 172 14.79 1.24 9.48
CA GLY A 172 14.26 1.60 8.18
C GLY A 172 12.81 1.15 8.02
N ILE A 173 12.50 -0.13 8.25
CA ILE A 173 11.10 -0.63 8.15
C ILE A 173 10.18 0.12 9.12
N GLY A 174 10.60 0.34 10.37
CA GLY A 174 9.81 1.08 11.35
C GLY A 174 9.46 2.49 10.88
N ILE A 175 10.45 3.24 10.39
CA ILE A 175 10.26 4.59 9.84
C ILE A 175 9.36 4.54 8.61
N GLY A 176 9.60 3.61 7.68
CA GLY A 176 8.78 3.44 6.47
C GLY A 176 7.31 3.15 6.78
N SER A 177 7.06 2.31 7.79
CA SER A 177 5.72 1.94 8.23
C SER A 177 4.95 3.15 8.80
N LEU A 178 5.61 3.99 9.62
CA LEU A 178 5.03 5.23 10.13
C LEU A 178 4.86 6.30 9.04
N MET A 179 5.83 6.41 8.13
CA MET A 179 5.73 7.30 6.98
C MET A 179 4.54 6.94 6.10
N CYS A 180 4.22 5.66 5.95
CA CYS A 180 3.03 5.24 5.22
C CYS A 180 1.75 5.88 5.78
N GLU A 181 1.57 5.90 7.11
CA GLU A 181 0.42 6.55 7.74
C GLU A 181 0.37 8.06 7.45
N MET A 182 1.50 8.74 7.58
CA MET A 182 1.61 10.17 7.30
C MET A 182 1.29 10.50 5.83
N LEU A 183 1.78 9.67 4.91
CA LEU A 183 1.59 9.86 3.48
C LEU A 183 0.17 9.52 3.03
N SER A 184 -0.46 8.52 3.66
CA SER A 184 -1.78 8.01 3.30
C SER A 184 -2.96 8.85 3.81
N LYS A 185 -2.71 9.89 4.62
CA LYS A 185 -3.74 10.78 5.20
C LYS A 185 -4.91 10.01 5.84
N ARG A 186 -4.61 8.98 6.64
CA ARG A 186 -5.64 8.15 7.31
C ARG A 186 -6.59 7.43 6.36
N HIS A 187 -6.14 7.11 5.15
CA HIS A 187 -6.84 6.23 4.22
C HIS A 187 -5.91 5.09 3.79
N VAL A 188 -6.48 4.05 3.18
CA VAL A 188 -5.69 2.99 2.55
C VAL A 188 -5.31 3.45 1.14
N GLU A 189 -4.16 4.13 1.04
CA GLU A 189 -3.67 4.69 -0.22
C GLU A 189 -2.75 3.68 -0.93
N ILE A 190 -3.34 2.91 -1.83
CA ILE A 190 -2.63 1.89 -2.61
C ILE A 190 -1.57 2.47 -3.55
N GLY A 191 -1.63 3.76 -3.87
CA GLY A 191 -0.60 4.46 -4.64
C GLY A 191 0.79 4.50 -3.98
N LEU A 192 0.89 4.19 -2.69
CA LEU A 192 2.17 4.05 -2.00
C LEU A 192 2.91 2.74 -2.32
N VAL A 193 2.20 1.71 -2.79
CA VAL A 193 2.78 0.40 -3.12
C VAL A 193 3.82 0.52 -4.26
N PRO A 194 3.53 1.21 -5.39
CA PRO A 194 4.55 1.47 -6.41
C PRO A 194 5.75 2.27 -5.92
N LEU A 195 5.53 3.26 -5.05
CA LEU A 195 6.62 4.04 -4.46
C LEU A 195 7.57 3.14 -3.68
N GLY A 196 7.01 2.25 -2.84
CA GLY A 196 7.76 1.25 -2.09
C GLY A 196 8.55 0.31 -3.01
N ALA A 197 7.90 -0.30 -3.99
CA ALA A 197 8.56 -1.27 -4.88
C ALA A 197 9.70 -0.65 -5.72
N ILE A 198 9.52 0.58 -6.21
CA ILE A 198 10.55 1.31 -6.96
C ILE A 198 11.74 1.60 -6.04
N GLY A 199 11.50 2.13 -4.84
CA GLY A 199 12.57 2.41 -3.87
C GLY A 199 13.34 1.16 -3.47
N MET A 200 12.64 0.06 -3.15
CA MET A 200 13.29 -1.24 -2.86
C MET A 200 14.23 -1.68 -3.99
N SER A 201 13.82 -1.51 -5.25
CA SER A 201 14.64 -1.88 -6.41
C SER A 201 15.87 -0.98 -6.55
N ILE A 202 15.68 0.34 -6.47
CA ILE A 202 16.74 1.33 -6.65
C ILE A 202 17.83 1.12 -5.60
N PHE A 203 17.47 1.03 -4.32
CA PHE A 203 18.45 0.90 -3.25
C PHE A 203 19.04 -0.52 -3.15
N ALA A 204 18.35 -1.57 -3.60
CA ALA A 204 18.96 -2.90 -3.73
C ALA A 204 20.03 -2.94 -4.81
N ILE A 205 19.78 -2.27 -5.94
CA ILE A 205 20.74 -2.16 -7.04
C ILE A 205 21.89 -1.24 -6.63
N ASP A 206 21.62 -0.11 -5.96
CA ASP A 206 22.69 0.79 -5.48
C ASP A 206 23.56 0.12 -4.42
N LEU A 207 22.98 -0.70 -3.54
CA LEU A 207 23.73 -1.46 -2.53
C LEU A 207 24.79 -2.38 -3.16
N TYR A 208 24.51 -2.97 -4.33
CA TYR A 208 25.52 -3.71 -5.10
C TYR A 208 26.67 -2.80 -5.55
N PHE A 209 26.34 -1.61 -6.04
CA PHE A 209 27.33 -0.62 -6.48
C PHE A 209 28.11 0.01 -5.32
N ALA A 210 27.51 0.12 -4.14
CA ALA A 210 28.12 0.64 -2.93
C ALA A 210 29.04 -0.39 -2.24
N SER A 211 28.72 -1.68 -2.36
CA SER A 211 29.49 -2.77 -1.74
C SER A 211 30.58 -3.36 -2.65
N ARG A 212 30.53 -3.11 -3.97
CA ARG A 212 31.60 -3.55 -4.87
C ARG A 212 32.86 -2.70 -4.70
N GLY A 213 34.02 -3.35 -4.64
CA GLY A 213 35.31 -2.67 -4.63
C GLY A 213 35.72 -2.05 -3.30
N LEU A 214 35.08 -2.45 -2.19
CA LEU A 214 35.60 -2.15 -0.86
C LEU A 214 36.98 -2.82 -0.69
N PRO A 215 37.99 -2.12 -0.15
CA PRO A 215 39.31 -2.69 0.03
C PRO A 215 39.27 -3.79 1.08
N ALA A 216 40.03 -4.87 0.84
CA ALA A 216 40.17 -5.94 1.83
C ALA A 216 40.78 -5.37 3.12
N SER A 217 40.14 -5.64 4.26
CA SER A 217 40.62 -5.24 5.58
C SER A 217 40.55 -6.40 6.57
N ALA A 218 41.30 -6.28 7.67
CA ALA A 218 41.07 -7.12 8.84
C ALA A 218 39.63 -6.89 9.37
N PRO A 219 39.06 -7.85 10.14
CA PRO A 219 37.75 -7.71 10.74
C PRO A 219 37.63 -6.39 11.52
N LEU A 220 36.75 -5.52 11.04
CA LEU A 220 36.47 -4.20 11.59
C LEU A 220 35.48 -4.33 12.74
N THR A 221 35.80 -3.67 13.85
CA THR A 221 34.82 -3.43 14.90
C THR A 221 33.81 -2.37 14.45
N VAL A 222 32.67 -2.26 15.13
CA VAL A 222 31.63 -1.27 14.83
C VAL A 222 32.17 0.16 14.75
N SER A 223 33.08 0.56 15.66
CA SER A 223 33.66 1.90 15.65
C SER A 223 34.54 2.16 14.43
N GLN A 224 35.37 1.18 14.05
CA GLN A 224 36.21 1.25 12.86
C GLN A 224 35.37 1.21 11.58
N PHE A 225 34.30 0.43 11.58
CA PHE A 225 33.37 0.33 10.46
C PHE A 225 32.70 1.67 10.17
N ILE A 226 32.14 2.33 11.19
CA ILE A 226 31.45 3.63 11.07
C ILE A 226 32.43 4.78 10.74
N ALA A 227 33.69 4.67 11.14
CA ALA A 227 34.72 5.65 10.82
C ALA A 227 35.04 5.72 9.32
N GLN A 228 34.74 4.67 8.54
CA GLN A 228 35.02 4.63 7.11
C GLN A 228 33.85 5.25 6.31
N PRO A 229 34.08 6.31 5.51
CA PRO A 229 33.02 6.97 4.74
C PRO A 229 32.32 6.06 3.73
N ALA A 230 33.02 5.06 3.18
CA ALA A 230 32.46 4.13 2.19
C ALA A 230 31.30 3.30 2.76
N HIS A 231 31.35 2.96 4.05
CA HIS A 231 30.32 2.14 4.70
C HIS A 231 29.02 2.91 5.00
N TRP A 232 29.06 4.25 5.05
CA TRP A 232 27.86 5.06 5.23
C TRP A 232 26.89 4.94 4.05
N ARG A 233 27.40 4.80 2.83
CA ARG A 233 26.56 4.56 1.66
C ARG A 233 25.84 3.21 1.77
N VAL A 234 26.56 2.15 2.15
CA VAL A 234 25.99 0.82 2.39
C VAL A 234 24.89 0.87 3.46
N MET A 235 25.15 1.54 4.59
CA MET A 235 24.14 1.72 5.64
C MET A 235 22.94 2.53 5.17
N ALA A 236 23.16 3.61 4.40
CA ALA A 236 22.09 4.42 3.84
C ALA A 236 21.22 3.62 2.85
N ASP A 237 21.83 2.83 1.97
CA ASP A 237 21.11 1.98 1.03
C ASP A 237 20.27 0.93 1.75
N LEU A 238 20.82 0.27 2.78
CA LEU A 238 20.07 -0.68 3.61
C LEU A 238 18.91 -0.01 4.35
N MET A 239 19.12 1.17 4.92
CA MET A 239 18.09 1.93 5.60
C MET A 239 16.97 2.35 4.64
N LEU A 240 17.33 2.87 3.46
CA LEU A 240 16.36 3.36 2.49
C LEU A 240 15.60 2.20 1.83
N LEU A 241 16.29 1.13 1.44
CA LEU A 241 15.67 -0.10 0.93
C LEU A 241 14.60 -0.63 1.89
N SER A 242 14.94 -0.72 3.18
CA SER A 242 14.06 -1.24 4.21
C SER A 242 12.92 -0.27 4.57
N LEU A 243 13.18 1.04 4.52
CA LEU A 243 12.14 2.08 4.60
C LEU A 243 11.10 1.93 3.49
N PHE A 244 11.53 1.75 2.24
CA PHE A 244 10.61 1.54 1.13
C PHE A 244 9.86 0.20 1.23
N ALA A 245 10.47 -0.83 1.84
CA ALA A 245 9.77 -2.07 2.16
C ALA A 245 8.63 -1.87 3.17
N GLY A 246 8.83 -1.02 4.20
CA GLY A 246 7.77 -0.63 5.13
C GLY A 246 6.64 0.19 4.47
N ILE A 247 6.97 1.11 3.56
CA ILE A 247 5.97 1.83 2.75
C ILE A 247 5.15 0.87 1.86
N TYR A 248 5.76 -0.22 1.40
CA TYR A 248 5.12 -1.25 0.59
C TYR A 248 4.19 -2.16 1.40
N SER A 249 4.61 -2.64 2.57
CA SER A 249 3.90 -3.68 3.35
C SER A 249 2.59 -3.20 3.97
N VAL A 250 2.61 -2.05 4.64
CA VAL A 250 1.48 -1.50 5.39
C VAL A 250 0.18 -1.39 4.56
N PRO A 251 0.16 -0.75 3.38
CA PRO A 251 -1.08 -0.59 2.61
C PRO A 251 -1.60 -1.93 2.06
N MET A 252 -0.73 -2.90 1.82
CA MET A 252 -1.13 -4.22 1.33
C MET A 252 -1.85 -5.03 2.40
N TYR A 253 -1.36 -5.02 3.65
CA TYR A 253 -2.07 -5.62 4.78
C TYR A 253 -3.41 -4.93 5.06
N ALA A 254 -3.43 -3.59 5.03
CA ALA A 254 -4.66 -2.82 5.23
C ALA A 254 -5.70 -3.13 4.13
N LEU A 255 -5.27 -3.31 2.88
CA LEU A 255 -6.13 -3.67 1.76
C LEU A 255 -6.76 -5.07 1.94
N ILE A 256 -5.98 -6.06 2.37
CA ILE A 256 -6.49 -7.41 2.68
C ILE A 256 -7.55 -7.32 3.79
N GLN A 257 -7.28 -6.57 4.85
CA GLN A 257 -8.18 -6.44 5.99
C GLN A 257 -9.51 -5.77 5.63
N LEU A 258 -9.45 -4.72 4.81
CA LEU A 258 -10.62 -3.98 4.31
C LEU A 258 -11.49 -4.81 3.36
N ARG A 259 -10.86 -5.52 2.42
CA ARG A 259 -11.59 -6.24 1.36
C ARG A 259 -12.00 -7.66 1.73
N SER A 260 -11.52 -8.17 2.85
CA SER A 260 -11.89 -9.49 3.37
C SER A 260 -13.16 -9.42 4.21
N GLN A 261 -14.07 -10.36 4.00
CA GLN A 261 -15.24 -10.52 4.85
C GLN A 261 -14.83 -10.80 6.31
N PRO A 262 -15.49 -10.22 7.32
CA PRO A 262 -15.12 -10.39 8.73
C PRO A 262 -15.03 -11.85 9.20
N SER A 263 -15.90 -12.73 8.69
CA SER A 263 -15.94 -14.18 9.01
C SER A 263 -14.79 -14.99 8.40
N HIS A 264 -14.13 -14.46 7.36
CA HIS A 264 -13.05 -15.14 6.63
C HIS A 264 -11.69 -14.45 6.81
N ARG A 265 -11.65 -13.23 7.35
CA ARG A 265 -10.44 -12.40 7.45
C ARG A 265 -9.25 -13.11 8.09
N ALA A 266 -9.44 -13.75 9.26
CA ALA A 266 -8.36 -14.48 9.93
C ALA A 266 -7.83 -15.64 9.07
N ARG A 267 -8.72 -16.38 8.37
CA ARG A 267 -8.34 -17.47 7.47
C ARG A 267 -7.58 -16.98 6.23
N ILE A 268 -7.97 -15.83 5.68
CA ILE A 268 -7.25 -15.19 4.56
C ILE A 268 -5.85 -14.77 5.01
N ILE A 269 -5.69 -14.24 6.22
CA ILE A 269 -4.37 -13.88 6.78
C ILE A 269 -3.53 -15.13 7.08
N ALA A 270 -4.15 -16.23 7.50
CA ALA A 270 -3.46 -17.51 7.62
C ALA A 270 -2.96 -18.01 6.25
N ALA A 271 -3.77 -17.91 5.19
CA ALA A 271 -3.35 -18.21 3.83
C ALA A 271 -2.20 -17.31 3.36
N ASN A 272 -2.22 -16.02 3.71
CA ASN A 272 -1.11 -15.10 3.48
C ASN A 272 0.18 -15.61 4.13
N ASN A 273 0.14 -16.02 5.39
CA ASN A 273 1.33 -16.53 6.09
C ASN A 273 1.90 -17.80 5.45
N ILE A 274 1.05 -18.69 4.94
CA ILE A 274 1.47 -19.89 4.22
C ILE A 274 2.21 -19.50 2.92
N LEU A 275 1.65 -18.57 2.14
CA LEU A 275 2.30 -18.08 0.92
C LEU A 275 3.62 -17.37 1.23
N ASN A 276 3.66 -16.55 2.30
CA ASN A 276 4.89 -15.88 2.75
C ASN A 276 5.97 -16.91 3.09
N ALA A 277 5.64 -17.96 3.85
CA ALA A 277 6.58 -19.02 4.22
C ALA A 277 7.10 -19.76 2.97
N LEU A 278 6.22 -20.07 2.01
CA LEU A 278 6.62 -20.68 0.74
C LEU A 278 7.61 -19.79 -0.01
N PHE A 279 7.34 -18.50 -0.11
CA PHE A 279 8.20 -17.53 -0.78
C PHE A 279 9.57 -17.39 -0.09
N MET A 280 9.60 -17.38 1.24
CA MET A 280 10.85 -17.39 2.00
C MET A 280 11.68 -18.65 1.75
N ILE A 281 11.04 -19.83 1.68
CA ILE A 281 11.73 -21.09 1.34
C ILE A 281 12.30 -21.02 -0.07
N VAL A 282 11.50 -20.57 -1.04
CA VAL A 282 11.95 -20.42 -2.44
C VAL A 282 13.12 -19.43 -2.53
N SER A 283 13.09 -18.31 -1.79
CA SER A 283 14.24 -17.39 -1.75
C SER A 283 15.47 -18.04 -1.15
N SER A 284 15.36 -18.76 -0.04
CA SER A 284 16.52 -19.38 0.62
C SER A 284 17.14 -20.46 -0.27
N VAL A 285 16.34 -21.29 -0.92
CA VAL A 285 16.82 -22.28 -1.90
C VAL A 285 17.44 -21.59 -3.11
N GLY A 286 16.79 -20.57 -3.66
CA GLY A 286 17.31 -19.80 -4.80
C GLY A 286 18.65 -19.14 -4.51
N VAL A 287 18.80 -18.51 -3.34
CA VAL A 287 20.08 -17.95 -2.88
C VAL A 287 21.13 -19.04 -2.73
N GLY A 288 20.79 -20.18 -2.10
CA GLY A 288 21.70 -21.31 -1.97
C GLY A 288 22.22 -21.83 -3.33
N VAL A 289 21.33 -21.91 -4.33
CA VAL A 289 21.71 -22.28 -5.71
C VAL A 289 22.63 -21.21 -6.32
N LEU A 290 22.30 -19.92 -6.23
CA LEU A 290 23.13 -18.85 -6.77
C LEU A 290 24.54 -18.86 -6.17
N LEU A 291 24.65 -18.97 -4.84
CA LEU A 291 25.93 -19.05 -4.16
C LEU A 291 26.74 -20.30 -4.59
N SER A 292 26.07 -21.44 -4.82
CA SER A 292 26.73 -22.65 -5.33
C SER A 292 27.30 -22.50 -6.75
N LEU A 293 26.75 -21.56 -7.53
CA LEU A 293 27.23 -21.21 -8.87
C LEU A 293 28.30 -20.10 -8.84
N ASN A 294 28.88 -19.81 -7.67
CA ASN A 294 29.87 -18.73 -7.45
C ASN A 294 29.33 -17.32 -7.69
N VAL A 295 28.01 -17.11 -7.63
CA VAL A 295 27.43 -15.77 -7.60
C VAL A 295 27.71 -15.16 -6.23
N THR A 296 28.28 -13.95 -6.19
CA THR A 296 28.64 -13.30 -4.92
C THR A 296 27.43 -12.71 -4.20
N ILE A 297 27.52 -12.49 -2.89
CA ILE A 297 26.42 -11.90 -2.10
C ILE A 297 25.93 -10.55 -2.68
N PRO A 298 26.82 -9.60 -3.07
CA PRO A 298 26.37 -8.38 -3.74
C PRO A 298 25.62 -8.63 -5.05
N GLN A 299 26.03 -9.63 -5.84
CA GLN A 299 25.34 -10.01 -7.07
C GLN A 299 23.97 -10.62 -6.78
N VAL A 300 23.80 -11.37 -5.69
CA VAL A 300 22.49 -11.85 -5.23
C VAL A 300 21.57 -10.67 -4.91
N PHE A 301 22.06 -9.62 -4.25
CA PHE A 301 21.28 -8.40 -4.01
C PHE A 301 20.91 -7.67 -5.31
N LEU A 302 21.82 -7.58 -6.27
CA LEU A 302 21.55 -7.01 -7.59
C LEU A 302 20.45 -7.79 -8.32
N ILE A 303 20.58 -9.12 -8.41
CA ILE A 303 19.59 -10.00 -9.05
C ILE A 303 18.23 -9.82 -8.37
N THR A 304 18.19 -9.77 -7.05
CA THR A 304 16.96 -9.59 -6.28
C THR A 304 16.33 -8.23 -6.54
N GLY A 305 17.13 -7.15 -6.61
CA GLY A 305 16.67 -5.80 -6.95
C GLY A 305 16.11 -5.70 -8.38
N VAL A 306 16.78 -6.30 -9.36
CA VAL A 306 16.32 -6.36 -10.76
C VAL A 306 15.04 -7.20 -10.88
N LEU A 307 14.99 -8.35 -10.23
CA LEU A 307 13.82 -9.21 -10.21
C LEU A 307 12.63 -8.50 -9.55
N ASN A 308 12.86 -7.75 -8.48
CA ASN A 308 11.85 -6.90 -7.85
C ASN A 308 11.32 -5.83 -8.81
N ALA A 309 12.19 -5.19 -9.60
CA ALA A 309 11.77 -4.22 -10.61
C ALA A 309 10.89 -4.86 -11.71
N ILE A 310 11.25 -6.07 -12.16
CA ILE A 310 10.49 -6.83 -13.17
C ILE A 310 9.12 -7.22 -12.61
N VAL A 311 9.09 -7.79 -11.40
CA VAL A 311 7.83 -8.21 -10.74
C VAL A 311 6.95 -6.99 -10.47
N ALA A 312 7.51 -5.89 -9.99
CA ALA A 312 6.79 -4.64 -9.76
C ALA A 312 6.18 -4.12 -11.08
N PHE A 313 6.96 -4.07 -12.15
CA PHE A 313 6.47 -3.66 -13.48
C PHE A 313 5.32 -4.55 -13.95
N TYR A 314 5.46 -5.88 -13.83
CA TYR A 314 4.43 -6.84 -14.19
C TYR A 314 3.14 -6.65 -13.37
N ILE A 315 3.25 -6.51 -12.04
CA ILE A 315 2.10 -6.29 -11.15
C ILE A 315 1.38 -4.97 -11.51
N PHE A 316 2.12 -3.90 -11.78
CA PHE A 316 1.51 -2.60 -12.13
C PHE A 316 0.83 -2.61 -13.49
N MET A 317 1.29 -3.42 -14.43
CA MET A 317 0.58 -3.66 -15.70
C MET A 317 -0.70 -4.48 -15.50
N LEU A 318 -0.70 -5.46 -14.59
CA LEU A 318 -1.88 -6.25 -14.26
C LEU A 318 -2.92 -5.50 -13.41
N MET A 319 -2.47 -4.54 -12.59
CA MET A 319 -3.29 -3.80 -11.66
C MET A 319 -3.09 -2.29 -11.85
N PRO A 320 -3.74 -1.71 -12.88
CA PRO A 320 -3.55 -0.32 -13.25
C PRO A 320 -4.00 0.67 -12.17
N GLU A 321 -4.90 0.23 -11.29
CA GLU A 321 -5.39 0.99 -10.15
C GLU A 321 -4.23 1.48 -9.25
N TYR A 322 -3.18 0.65 -9.05
CA TYR A 322 -1.99 1.07 -8.30
C TYR A 322 -1.23 2.19 -9.01
N LEU A 323 -1.03 2.04 -10.33
CA LEU A 323 -0.29 3.03 -11.13
C LEU A 323 -1.05 4.36 -11.19
N LEU A 324 -2.37 4.31 -11.42
CA LEU A 324 -3.24 5.48 -11.45
C LEU A 324 -3.21 6.23 -10.12
N ARG A 325 -3.35 5.51 -9.01
CA ARG A 325 -3.27 6.06 -7.65
C ARG A 325 -1.89 6.63 -7.35
N PHE A 326 -0.82 5.98 -7.80
CA PHE A 326 0.54 6.50 -7.65
C PHE A 326 0.77 7.79 -8.44
N ILE A 327 0.31 7.86 -9.70
CA ILE A 327 0.37 9.09 -10.49
C ILE A 327 -0.43 10.20 -9.82
N ALA A 328 -1.63 9.87 -9.33
CA ALA A 328 -2.49 10.82 -8.62
C ALA A 328 -1.82 11.32 -7.32
N PHE A 329 -1.17 10.42 -6.58
CA PHE A 329 -0.39 10.74 -5.39
C PHE A 329 0.80 11.67 -5.71
N ILE A 330 1.59 11.37 -6.74
CA ILE A 330 2.69 12.23 -7.18
C ILE A 330 2.15 13.60 -7.59
N ALA A 331 1.12 13.64 -8.43
CA ALA A 331 0.53 14.89 -8.90
C ALA A 331 0.06 15.76 -7.71
N THR A 332 -0.64 15.18 -6.75
CA THR A 332 -1.23 15.89 -5.61
C THR A 332 -0.23 16.29 -4.52
N ARG A 333 1.03 15.84 -4.60
CA ARG A 333 2.07 16.15 -3.62
C ARG A 333 3.21 16.97 -4.21
N LEU A 334 3.67 16.61 -5.41
CA LEU A 334 4.81 17.24 -6.07
C LEU A 334 4.41 18.37 -7.02
N VAL A 335 3.21 18.32 -7.60
CA VAL A 335 2.76 19.31 -8.60
C VAL A 335 1.72 20.27 -8.01
N TYR A 336 0.78 19.74 -7.22
CA TYR A 336 -0.30 20.50 -6.63
C TYR A 336 -0.21 20.49 -5.11
N ARG A 337 -0.47 21.63 -4.45
CA ARG A 337 -0.71 21.63 -2.99
C ARG A 337 -2.17 21.28 -2.73
N PHE A 338 -2.53 20.03 -3.01
CA PHE A 338 -3.93 19.60 -3.00
C PHE A 338 -4.48 19.47 -1.58
N LYS A 339 -5.48 20.31 -1.27
CA LYS A 339 -6.22 20.27 0.00
C LYS A 339 -7.64 19.80 -0.25
N VAL A 340 -8.03 18.74 0.45
CA VAL A 340 -9.42 18.27 0.48
C VAL A 340 -10.06 18.78 1.75
N ARG A 341 -11.25 19.36 1.65
CA ARG A 341 -12.09 19.77 2.77
C ARG A 341 -13.37 18.94 2.75
N ALA A 342 -13.85 18.56 3.94
CA ALA A 342 -15.06 17.77 4.13
C ALA A 342 -15.05 16.42 3.37
N ASP A 343 -13.91 15.72 3.36
CA ASP A 343 -13.77 14.38 2.78
C ASP A 343 -14.67 13.33 3.45
N ASP A 344 -15.11 13.57 4.69
CA ASP A 344 -16.14 12.81 5.40
C ASP A 344 -17.45 12.64 4.62
N ASN A 345 -17.76 13.59 3.73
CA ASN A 345 -18.96 13.54 2.91
C ASN A 345 -18.86 12.58 1.72
N ILE A 346 -17.66 12.07 1.39
CA ILE A 346 -17.49 11.08 0.33
C ILE A 346 -17.81 9.69 0.91
N PRO A 347 -18.85 8.98 0.41
CA PRO A 347 -19.26 7.70 0.96
C PRO A 347 -18.14 6.67 0.89
N THR A 348 -17.84 6.02 2.01
CA THR A 348 -16.93 4.86 2.04
C THR A 348 -17.64 3.56 1.66
N LYS A 349 -18.97 3.48 1.83
CA LYS A 349 -19.82 2.32 1.53
C LYS A 349 -21.07 2.71 0.77
N GLY A 350 -21.62 1.76 0.02
CA GLY A 350 -22.83 1.94 -0.77
C GLY A 350 -22.59 2.70 -2.07
N ALA A 351 -23.57 2.64 -2.98
CA ALA A 351 -23.54 3.32 -4.27
C ALA A 351 -23.85 4.82 -4.09
N ALA A 352 -23.17 5.67 -4.85
CA ALA A 352 -23.44 7.10 -4.89
C ALA A 352 -23.00 7.72 -6.21
N ILE A 353 -23.65 8.82 -6.59
CA ILE A 353 -23.26 9.64 -7.75
C ILE A 353 -22.48 10.85 -7.23
N LEU A 354 -21.28 11.05 -7.75
CA LEU A 354 -20.47 12.23 -7.48
C LEU A 354 -20.68 13.24 -8.61
N VAL A 355 -20.96 14.49 -8.26
CA VAL A 355 -21.17 15.57 -9.23
C VAL A 355 -20.14 16.65 -8.99
N CYS A 356 -19.38 17.03 -10.02
CA CYS A 356 -18.34 18.03 -9.89
C CYS A 356 -18.25 18.95 -11.11
N ASN A 357 -17.72 20.16 -10.93
CA ASN A 357 -17.39 21.06 -12.02
C ASN A 357 -16.23 20.50 -12.87
N HIS A 358 -16.21 20.81 -14.16
CA HIS A 358 -15.24 20.26 -15.12
C HIS A 358 -14.31 21.34 -15.70
N VAL A 359 -13.18 21.52 -15.06
CA VAL A 359 -12.20 22.60 -15.31
C VAL A 359 -10.99 22.11 -16.11
N SER A 360 -10.59 20.85 -15.97
CA SER A 360 -9.35 20.31 -16.53
C SER A 360 -9.41 18.80 -16.77
N PHE A 361 -8.52 18.29 -17.64
CA PHE A 361 -8.32 16.85 -17.78
C PHE A 361 -7.79 16.17 -16.51
N VAL A 362 -7.22 16.96 -15.58
CA VAL A 362 -6.66 16.48 -14.30
C VAL A 362 -7.73 16.31 -13.22
N ASP A 363 -8.96 16.81 -13.45
CA ASP A 363 -10.06 16.73 -12.49
C ASP A 363 -10.32 15.30 -12.02
N ALA A 364 -10.39 14.35 -12.97
CA ALA A 364 -10.58 12.94 -12.65
C ALA A 364 -9.44 12.38 -11.79
N VAL A 365 -8.20 12.80 -12.02
CA VAL A 365 -7.02 12.36 -11.25
C VAL A 365 -7.08 12.91 -9.81
N LEU A 366 -7.47 14.16 -9.63
CA LEU A 366 -7.61 14.78 -8.31
C LEU A 366 -8.78 14.18 -7.51
N LEU A 367 -9.91 13.91 -8.18
CA LEU A 367 -11.04 13.22 -7.58
C LEU A 367 -10.69 11.78 -7.19
N MET A 368 -9.93 11.07 -8.02
CA MET A 368 -9.39 9.75 -7.64
C MET A 368 -8.50 9.80 -6.41
N ALA A 369 -7.64 10.81 -6.30
CA ALA A 369 -6.76 10.98 -5.13
C ALA A 369 -7.51 11.36 -3.86
N ALA A 370 -8.61 12.11 -3.98
CA ALA A 370 -9.42 12.52 -2.84
C ALA A 370 -10.34 11.42 -2.33
N SER A 371 -10.84 10.56 -3.21
CA SER A 371 -11.82 9.56 -2.84
C SER A 371 -11.19 8.34 -2.14
N PRO A 372 -11.81 7.84 -1.05
CA PRO A 372 -11.33 6.66 -0.33
C PRO A 372 -11.49 5.35 -1.11
N ARG A 373 -12.23 5.35 -2.23
CA ARG A 373 -12.53 4.16 -3.04
C ARG A 373 -12.55 4.48 -4.55
N PRO A 374 -12.51 3.48 -5.43
CA PRO A 374 -12.52 3.71 -6.87
C PRO A 374 -13.76 4.48 -7.34
N ILE A 375 -13.57 5.33 -8.35
CA ILE A 375 -14.64 6.11 -9.00
C ILE A 375 -14.65 5.72 -10.48
N ALA A 376 -15.83 5.37 -11.01
CA ALA A 376 -16.04 5.25 -12.45
C ALA A 376 -16.44 6.62 -13.04
N PHE A 377 -15.60 7.18 -13.89
CA PHE A 377 -15.87 8.49 -14.51
C PHE A 377 -16.61 8.31 -15.84
N MET A 378 -17.71 9.04 -16.02
CA MET A 378 -18.34 9.19 -17.34
C MET A 378 -17.62 10.29 -18.11
N MET A 379 -17.01 9.96 -19.26
CA MET A 379 -16.11 10.85 -20.00
C MET A 379 -16.38 10.81 -21.50
N ASP A 380 -16.13 11.93 -22.19
CA ASP A 380 -16.33 12.03 -23.64
C ASP A 380 -15.51 10.96 -24.40
N HIS A 381 -16.16 10.25 -25.32
CA HIS A 381 -15.57 9.14 -26.07
C HIS A 381 -14.33 9.53 -26.89
N ARG A 382 -14.19 10.80 -27.29
CA ARG A 382 -13.06 11.29 -28.09
C ARG A 382 -11.76 11.33 -27.28
N ILE A 383 -11.84 11.47 -25.95
CA ILE A 383 -10.67 11.41 -25.06
C ILE A 383 -9.99 10.03 -25.16
N PHE A 384 -10.76 8.98 -25.43
CA PHE A 384 -10.27 7.62 -25.58
C PHE A 384 -9.49 7.38 -26.89
N GLN A 385 -9.51 8.34 -27.81
CA GLN A 385 -8.76 8.31 -29.07
C GLN A 385 -7.36 8.93 -28.93
N VAL A 386 -7.09 9.68 -27.85
CA VAL A 386 -5.77 10.26 -27.60
C VAL A 386 -4.78 9.15 -27.18
N PRO A 387 -3.63 9.00 -27.85
CA PRO A 387 -2.62 8.01 -27.48
C PRO A 387 -2.16 8.19 -26.04
N VAL A 388 -1.87 7.07 -25.34
CA VAL A 388 -1.51 7.02 -23.90
C VAL A 388 -2.65 7.41 -22.96
N LEU A 389 -3.27 8.59 -23.12
CA LEU A 389 -4.34 9.08 -22.26
C LEU A 389 -5.60 8.21 -22.38
N GLY A 390 -5.99 7.85 -23.60
CA GLY A 390 -7.10 6.94 -23.85
C GLY A 390 -6.82 5.53 -23.34
N TRP A 391 -5.57 5.07 -23.38
CA TRP A 391 -5.17 3.79 -22.76
C TRP A 391 -5.30 3.86 -21.24
N LEU A 392 -4.83 4.95 -20.63
CA LEU A 392 -4.90 5.18 -19.18
C LEU A 392 -6.35 5.22 -18.67
N PHE A 393 -7.26 5.91 -19.36
CA PHE A 393 -8.67 5.96 -18.98
C PHE A 393 -9.43 4.64 -19.22
N LYS A 394 -9.04 3.85 -20.25
CA LYS A 394 -9.54 2.48 -20.41
C LYS A 394 -9.14 1.61 -19.23
N LEU A 395 -7.90 1.74 -18.77
CA LEU A 395 -7.40 1.03 -17.59
C LEU A 395 -8.10 1.48 -16.30
N ALA A 396 -8.44 2.76 -16.18
CA ALA A 396 -9.23 3.30 -15.07
C ALA A 396 -10.71 2.88 -15.08
N LYS A 397 -11.12 2.00 -16.03
CA LYS A 397 -12.52 1.59 -16.25
C LYS A 397 -13.48 2.77 -16.46
N ALA A 398 -12.97 3.90 -16.98
CA ALA A 398 -13.80 5.04 -17.32
C ALA A 398 -14.86 4.65 -18.36
N ILE A 399 -16.03 5.26 -18.26
CA ILE A 399 -17.20 4.97 -19.07
C ILE A 399 -17.23 5.99 -20.21
N PRO A 400 -16.96 5.58 -21.47
CA PRO A 400 -17.06 6.48 -22.61
C PRO A 400 -18.53 6.84 -22.85
N ILE A 401 -18.82 8.12 -23.00
CA ILE A 401 -20.14 8.64 -23.36
C ILE A 401 -20.03 9.52 -24.61
N ALA A 402 -21.01 9.39 -25.49
CA ALA A 402 -21.22 10.26 -26.64
C ALA A 402 -22.56 11.00 -26.50
N PRO A 403 -22.72 12.20 -27.09
CA PRO A 403 -24.03 12.83 -27.19
C PRO A 403 -25.04 11.90 -27.87
N GLN A 404 -26.26 11.81 -27.34
CA GLN A 404 -27.30 10.91 -27.87
C GLN A 404 -27.59 11.12 -29.36
N ARG A 405 -27.45 12.36 -29.85
CA ARG A 405 -27.63 12.69 -31.28
C ARG A 405 -26.48 12.19 -32.17
N GLU A 406 -25.29 12.00 -31.61
CA GLU A 406 -24.09 11.56 -32.33
C GLU A 406 -24.03 10.04 -32.41
N ASP A 407 -24.15 9.37 -31.26
CA ASP A 407 -24.16 7.91 -31.18
C ASP A 407 -25.12 7.42 -30.07
N PRO A 408 -26.36 7.05 -30.43
CA PRO A 408 -27.35 6.53 -29.49
C PRO A 408 -26.89 5.25 -28.78
N LYS A 409 -26.11 4.38 -29.46
CA LYS A 409 -25.68 3.10 -28.91
C LYS A 409 -24.64 3.30 -27.82
N VAL A 410 -23.63 4.13 -28.07
CA VAL A 410 -22.60 4.47 -27.06
C VAL A 410 -23.23 5.18 -25.88
N TYR A 411 -24.20 6.08 -26.12
CA TYR A 411 -24.96 6.72 -25.05
C TYR A 411 -25.67 5.69 -24.16
N GLU A 412 -26.46 4.78 -24.72
CA GLU A 412 -27.17 3.75 -23.94
C GLU A 412 -26.22 2.79 -23.20
N GLN A 413 -25.13 2.39 -23.84
CA GLN A 413 -24.10 1.56 -23.22
C GLN A 413 -23.43 2.25 -22.02
N ALA A 414 -23.19 3.56 -22.11
CA ALA A 414 -22.63 4.33 -21.01
C ALA A 414 -23.54 4.28 -19.77
N PHE A 415 -24.84 4.51 -19.96
CA PHE A 415 -25.84 4.43 -18.90
C PHE A 415 -26.03 3.01 -18.35
N ALA A 416 -26.00 1.98 -19.21
CA ALA A 416 -26.03 0.59 -18.77
C ALA A 416 -24.82 0.25 -17.89
N ARG A 417 -23.62 0.70 -18.26
CA ARG A 417 -22.40 0.48 -17.49
C ARG A 417 -22.39 1.27 -16.18
N ALA A 418 -22.87 2.52 -16.19
CA ALA A 418 -23.02 3.32 -14.98
C ALA A 418 -23.98 2.67 -13.98
N ARG A 419 -25.13 2.14 -14.43
CA ARG A 419 -26.05 1.36 -13.59
C ARG A 419 -25.37 0.15 -12.96
N LYS A 420 -24.66 -0.64 -13.76
CA LYS A 420 -23.90 -1.78 -13.24
C LYS A 420 -22.90 -1.39 -12.14
N VAL A 421 -22.20 -0.28 -12.31
CA VAL A 421 -21.28 0.23 -11.27
C VAL A 421 -22.04 0.56 -9.99
N LEU A 422 -23.23 1.18 -10.08
CA LEU A 422 -24.07 1.45 -8.92
C LEU A 422 -24.63 0.15 -8.29
N ASP A 423 -24.99 -0.86 -9.09
CA ASP A 423 -25.42 -2.18 -8.62
C ASP A 423 -24.31 -2.90 -7.84
N ASP A 424 -23.07 -2.79 -8.33
CA ASP A 424 -21.87 -3.30 -7.66
C ASP A 424 -21.55 -2.51 -6.36
N GLY A 425 -22.32 -1.47 -6.07
CA GLY A 425 -22.18 -0.63 -4.89
C GLY A 425 -21.06 0.40 -5.01
N ASP A 426 -20.53 0.66 -6.21
CA ASP A 426 -19.39 1.53 -6.53
C ASP A 426 -19.82 3.00 -6.80
N LEU A 427 -18.83 3.92 -6.93
CA LEU A 427 -19.09 5.35 -7.16
C LEU A 427 -19.06 5.69 -8.65
N VAL A 428 -20.04 6.47 -9.12
CA VAL A 428 -20.04 7.02 -10.48
C VAL A 428 -19.86 8.53 -10.40
N CYS A 429 -18.87 9.07 -11.11
CA CYS A 429 -18.68 10.52 -11.22
C CYS A 429 -19.18 11.04 -12.56
N ILE A 430 -20.00 12.08 -12.51
CA ILE A 430 -20.58 12.75 -13.66
C ILE A 430 -20.17 14.23 -13.61
N PHE A 431 -19.68 14.71 -14.74
CA PHE A 431 -19.44 16.13 -15.00
C PHE A 431 -20.64 16.70 -15.77
N PRO A 432 -21.62 17.32 -15.10
CA PRO A 432 -22.92 17.65 -15.69
C PRO A 432 -22.86 18.77 -16.72
N GLU A 433 -21.77 19.54 -16.79
CA GLU A 433 -21.52 20.57 -17.81
C GLU A 433 -21.40 19.97 -19.23
N GLY A 434 -20.93 18.72 -19.32
CA GLY A 434 -20.75 17.98 -20.57
C GLY A 434 -19.65 18.51 -21.51
N ALA A 435 -18.95 19.57 -21.12
CA ALA A 435 -17.74 20.07 -21.76
C ALA A 435 -16.84 20.70 -20.70
N ILE A 436 -15.52 20.73 -20.94
CA ILE A 436 -14.58 21.46 -20.08
C ILE A 436 -14.85 22.97 -20.26
N THR A 437 -14.94 23.69 -19.14
CA THR A 437 -15.19 25.14 -19.15
C THR A 437 -14.14 25.91 -19.99
N LYS A 438 -14.58 26.99 -20.64
CA LYS A 438 -13.74 27.82 -21.54
C LYS A 438 -13.29 29.14 -20.91
N ASP A 439 -13.99 29.59 -19.88
CA ASP A 439 -13.78 30.85 -19.17
C ASP A 439 -13.48 30.65 -17.67
N GLY A 440 -13.65 29.42 -17.15
CA GLY A 440 -13.40 29.08 -15.76
C GLY A 440 -14.63 29.23 -14.88
N GLU A 441 -15.74 29.68 -15.46
CA GLU A 441 -17.03 29.77 -14.78
C GLU A 441 -17.79 28.45 -14.87
N LEU A 442 -18.71 28.25 -13.91
CA LEU A 442 -19.53 27.06 -13.82
C LEU A 442 -20.60 27.06 -14.92
N GLY A 443 -20.57 26.07 -15.80
CA GLY A 443 -21.55 25.87 -16.87
C GLY A 443 -22.92 25.37 -16.40
N GLU A 444 -23.88 25.31 -17.32
CA GLU A 444 -25.22 24.76 -17.04
C GLU A 444 -25.16 23.25 -16.80
N PHE A 445 -25.86 22.77 -15.76
CA PHE A 445 -25.90 21.35 -15.42
C PHE A 445 -26.99 20.65 -16.23
N LYS A 446 -26.59 19.68 -17.05
CA LYS A 446 -27.51 18.89 -17.87
C LYS A 446 -28.22 17.79 -17.07
N GLY A 447 -29.44 17.47 -17.46
CA GLY A 447 -30.28 16.47 -16.78
C GLY A 447 -29.90 15.00 -16.98
N GLY A 448 -28.77 14.67 -17.61
CA GLY A 448 -28.37 13.28 -17.89
C GLY A 448 -28.33 12.38 -16.65
N MET A 449 -27.94 12.95 -15.50
CA MET A 449 -27.93 12.26 -14.21
C MET A 449 -29.33 11.91 -13.65
N MET A 450 -30.38 12.67 -14.00
CA MET A 450 -31.75 12.40 -13.54
C MET A 450 -32.24 11.04 -14.03
N LYS A 451 -31.88 10.67 -15.27
CA LYS A 451 -32.20 9.36 -15.85
C LYS A 451 -31.56 8.19 -15.09
N LEU A 452 -30.39 8.40 -14.48
CA LEU A 452 -29.77 7.39 -13.61
C LEU A 452 -30.55 7.28 -12.31
N LEU A 453 -30.87 8.41 -11.68
CA LEU A 453 -31.58 8.48 -10.40
C LEU A 453 -33.00 7.89 -10.46
N GLU A 454 -33.70 8.03 -11.59
CA GLU A 454 -35.01 7.40 -11.81
C GLU A 454 -34.97 5.88 -11.65
N THR A 455 -33.88 5.25 -12.08
CA THR A 455 -33.72 3.79 -12.00
C THR A 455 -32.98 3.33 -10.75
N HIS A 456 -32.11 4.18 -10.21
CA HIS A 456 -31.24 3.89 -9.07
C HIS A 456 -31.27 5.10 -8.12
N PRO A 457 -32.19 5.15 -7.15
CA PRO A 457 -32.32 6.28 -6.23
C PRO A 457 -31.18 6.24 -5.19
N VAL A 458 -29.99 6.65 -5.61
CA VAL A 458 -28.76 6.70 -4.81
C VAL A 458 -28.45 8.14 -4.39
N PRO A 459 -27.76 8.37 -3.26
CA PRO A 459 -27.36 9.71 -2.85
C PRO A 459 -26.43 10.36 -3.87
N VAL A 460 -26.57 11.69 -4.03
CA VAL A 460 -25.74 12.51 -4.91
C VAL A 460 -24.86 13.44 -4.08
N VAL A 461 -23.56 13.37 -4.27
CA VAL A 461 -22.59 14.20 -3.52
C VAL A 461 -22.08 15.32 -4.44
N PRO A 462 -22.46 16.58 -4.19
CA PRO A 462 -21.92 17.72 -4.92
C PRO A 462 -20.48 17.99 -4.45
N MET A 463 -19.58 18.24 -5.39
CA MET A 463 -18.19 18.55 -5.12
C MET A 463 -17.72 19.74 -5.95
N ALA A 464 -16.83 20.54 -5.39
CA ALA A 464 -16.23 21.69 -6.08
C ALA A 464 -14.71 21.57 -6.12
N LEU A 465 -14.18 21.54 -7.34
CA LEU A 465 -12.77 21.66 -7.66
C LEU A 465 -12.41 23.15 -7.79
N GLN A 466 -11.60 23.63 -6.84
CA GLN A 466 -11.23 25.03 -6.70
C GLN A 466 -9.81 25.29 -7.22
N ASN A 467 -9.58 26.51 -7.73
CA ASN A 467 -8.26 27.01 -8.15
C ASN A 467 -7.57 26.20 -9.27
N LEU A 468 -8.32 25.41 -10.05
CA LEU A 468 -7.81 24.68 -11.21
C LEU A 468 -7.67 25.53 -12.49
N TRP A 469 -8.41 26.65 -12.58
CA TRP A 469 -8.33 27.60 -13.67
C TRP A 469 -7.00 28.38 -13.64
N GLY A 470 -6.27 28.39 -14.78
CA GLY A 470 -4.91 28.93 -14.87
C GLY A 470 -3.79 27.95 -14.50
N SER A 471 -4.10 26.69 -14.23
CA SER A 471 -3.10 25.62 -14.06
C SER A 471 -2.62 25.08 -15.42
N PHE A 472 -1.48 24.38 -15.46
CA PHE A 472 -0.82 23.88 -16.68
C PHE A 472 -1.75 23.07 -17.63
N PHE A 473 -2.77 22.41 -17.08
CA PHE A 473 -3.72 21.59 -17.85
C PHE A 473 -5.06 22.27 -18.12
N SER A 474 -5.27 23.51 -17.66
CA SER A 474 -6.45 24.31 -17.99
C SER A 474 -6.34 24.95 -19.37
N ARG A 475 -7.48 25.25 -20.01
CA ARG A 475 -7.56 25.93 -21.32
C ARG A 475 -7.54 27.46 -21.24
N ALA A 476 -7.23 28.03 -20.07
CA ALA A 476 -7.29 29.47 -19.82
C ALA A 476 -6.47 30.32 -20.81
N GLU A 477 -5.49 29.73 -21.51
CA GLU A 477 -4.64 30.41 -22.50
C GLU A 477 -4.58 29.67 -23.85
N GLY A 478 -5.68 29.01 -24.26
CA GLY A 478 -5.79 28.30 -25.54
C GLY A 478 -5.82 26.78 -25.39
N ASN A 479 -4.99 26.04 -26.15
CA ASN A 479 -4.89 24.58 -25.98
C ASN A 479 -4.25 24.23 -24.63
N ALA A 480 -4.79 23.23 -23.94
CA ALA A 480 -4.22 22.71 -22.69
C ALA A 480 -2.76 22.24 -22.92
N MET A 481 -1.90 22.36 -21.90
CA MET A 481 -0.46 22.00 -21.93
C MET A 481 0.45 22.94 -22.77
N SER A 482 0.05 24.20 -23.01
CA SER A 482 0.82 25.12 -23.88
C SER A 482 2.00 25.84 -23.22
N LYS A 483 1.97 26.13 -21.91
CA LYS A 483 3.07 26.78 -21.18
C LYS A 483 3.21 26.26 -19.74
N PRO A 484 4.24 25.46 -19.42
CA PRO A 484 4.46 25.00 -18.04
C PRO A 484 4.96 26.14 -17.12
N PHE A 485 4.59 26.06 -15.84
CA PHE A 485 5.13 26.85 -14.70
C PHE A 485 4.74 28.33 -14.50
N ARG A 486 3.66 28.87 -15.11
CA ARG A 486 3.30 30.31 -14.95
C ARG A 486 2.93 30.74 -13.52
N ARG A 487 2.35 29.86 -12.69
CA ARG A 487 2.03 30.10 -11.26
C ARG A 487 3.10 29.56 -10.29
N GLY A 488 4.29 29.21 -10.79
CA GLY A 488 5.32 28.50 -10.03
C GLY A 488 5.04 26.99 -9.93
N LEU A 489 5.97 26.26 -9.29
CA LEU A 489 5.95 24.79 -9.17
C LEU A 489 4.80 24.21 -8.33
N PHE A 490 4.02 25.04 -7.60
CA PHE A 490 3.06 24.55 -6.60
C PHE A 490 1.75 25.36 -6.57
N SER A 491 0.87 25.15 -7.56
CA SER A 491 -0.45 25.80 -7.54
C SER A 491 -1.32 25.19 -6.40
N PRO A 492 -1.91 26.00 -5.51
CA PRO A 492 -2.86 25.51 -4.52
C PRO A 492 -4.14 25.11 -5.23
N VAL A 493 -4.54 23.84 -5.08
CA VAL A 493 -5.78 23.30 -5.65
C VAL A 493 -6.61 22.73 -4.51
N GLY A 494 -7.90 23.05 -4.51
CA GLY A 494 -8.84 22.61 -3.48
C GLY A 494 -9.86 21.63 -4.04
N LEU A 495 -10.29 20.68 -3.21
CA LEU A 495 -11.54 19.95 -3.41
C LEU A 495 -12.39 20.13 -2.15
N VAL A 496 -13.64 20.53 -2.33
CA VAL A 496 -14.62 20.57 -1.24
C VAL A 496 -15.76 19.62 -1.59
N ALA A 497 -16.03 18.63 -0.73
CA ALA A 497 -17.18 17.74 -0.88
C ALA A 497 -18.34 18.26 0.00
N GLY A 498 -19.46 18.58 -0.62
CA GLY A 498 -20.68 19.00 0.08
C GLY A 498 -21.46 17.81 0.65
N GLU A 499 -22.47 18.10 1.45
CA GLU A 499 -23.31 17.07 2.05
C GLU A 499 -24.07 16.25 0.98
N PRO A 500 -24.18 14.92 1.16
CA PRO A 500 -24.96 14.07 0.27
C PRO A 500 -26.42 14.52 0.19
N VAL A 501 -26.94 14.62 -1.03
CA VAL A 501 -28.33 14.96 -1.33
C VAL A 501 -29.10 13.67 -1.63
N ALA A 502 -30.26 13.49 -1.00
CA ALA A 502 -31.13 12.35 -1.28
C ALA A 502 -31.68 12.43 -2.71
N ALA A 503 -31.81 11.28 -3.39
CA ALA A 503 -32.22 11.22 -4.79
C ALA A 503 -33.52 12.00 -5.11
N ALA A 504 -34.46 12.04 -4.16
CA ALA A 504 -35.74 12.74 -4.31
C ALA A 504 -35.61 14.28 -4.37
N ASP A 505 -34.57 14.84 -3.74
CA ASP A 505 -34.37 16.30 -3.62
C ASP A 505 -33.42 16.84 -4.70
N VAL A 506 -32.95 15.97 -5.59
CA VAL A 506 -31.96 16.32 -6.61
C VAL A 506 -32.63 17.02 -7.78
N THR A 507 -32.17 18.25 -8.05
CA THR A 507 -32.48 18.97 -9.29
C THR A 507 -31.19 19.48 -9.93
N PRO A 508 -31.07 19.54 -11.27
CA PRO A 508 -29.87 20.05 -11.93
C PRO A 508 -29.51 21.47 -11.49
N GLN A 509 -30.50 22.37 -11.37
CA GLN A 509 -30.31 23.73 -10.89
C GLN A 509 -29.91 23.76 -9.42
N GLY A 510 -30.55 22.97 -8.55
CA GLY A 510 -30.20 22.89 -7.13
C GLY A 510 -28.77 22.41 -6.91
N LEU A 511 -28.31 21.40 -7.67
CA LEU A 511 -26.93 20.93 -7.62
C LEU A 511 -25.94 21.96 -8.14
N ARG A 512 -26.26 22.68 -9.23
CA ARG A 512 -25.42 23.78 -9.71
C ARG A 512 -25.23 24.83 -8.63
N THR A 513 -26.31 25.24 -7.95
CA THR A 513 -26.23 26.22 -6.85
C THR A 513 -25.35 25.72 -5.72
N ARG A 514 -25.53 24.48 -5.26
CA ARG A 514 -24.68 23.88 -4.22
C ARG A 514 -23.21 23.83 -4.64
N VAL A 515 -22.90 23.42 -5.87
CA VAL A 515 -21.50 23.40 -6.36
C VAL A 515 -20.93 24.82 -6.46
N ALA A 516 -21.72 25.82 -6.86
CA ALA A 516 -21.29 27.22 -6.88
C ALA A 516 -21.00 27.77 -5.47
N GLU A 517 -21.81 27.42 -4.47
CA GLU A 517 -21.56 27.77 -3.07
C GLU A 517 -20.27 27.14 -2.56
N LEU A 518 -20.03 25.86 -2.87
CA LEU A 518 -18.79 25.16 -2.53
C LEU A 518 -17.57 25.75 -3.27
N LEU A 519 -17.73 26.34 -4.45
CA LEU A 519 -16.64 27.04 -5.14
C LEU A 519 -16.24 28.36 -4.45
N ALA A 520 -17.16 28.96 -3.67
CA ALA A 520 -16.96 30.26 -3.02
C ALA A 520 -16.32 30.18 -1.62
N THR A 521 -16.20 28.99 -1.01
CA THR A 521 -15.62 28.74 0.33
C THR A 521 -14.12 28.51 0.33
#